data_AF-A0A957DUH2-F1
#
_entry.id   AF-A0A957DUH2-F1
#
_cell.length_a   1.000
_cell.length_b   1.000
_cell.length_c   1.000
_cell.angle_alpha   90.00
_cell.angle_beta   90.00
_cell.angle_gamma   90.00
#
_symmetry.space_group_name_H-M   'P 1'
#
loop_
_entity.id
_entity.type
_entity.pdbx_description
1 polymer ?
#
loop_
_entity_poly.entity_id
_entity_poly.type
_entity_poly.pdbx_seq_one_letter_code
_entity_poly.pdbx_strand_id
1 'polypeptide(L)'
;MKQTIFAAISFITILFLVACGSLNQETPLATLVPTIELATAVPTTETVEPTETAVPPTATATTAPAPTQASSAPPASQEPTALIHDVTNVREGPGLAYAVSYVLGADTTAPILGRNQAGDWWAVPGPGDGPGPVGWIFGGVVSVQGDFSSVPILIAPPLPPDIPVIENPGAPPTNVCLANRPGQFPPPDIHLGPGRQFAVVAQLGNWAEVLKTEIGWHQILLGPGEVGWVDGNDVDLTGPCAAQDPIPVRIEFAPGETSITLDSNLEPPQREFYVFRAFAGQRVIMEMVSESNRGNFAVSGVADGQPYKRLEDEQPSWSIVLPTTQDYLLTVAAPADAPTTGYRLTLTIEPLEE
;
A
#
# COMPACT_ATOMS: atom_id res chain seq x y z
N MET A 1 16.01 -34.67 71.70
CA MET A 1 15.27 -35.89 72.10
C MET A 1 13.89 -35.45 72.58
N LYS A 2 12.79 -35.92 71.95
CA LYS A 2 11.35 -35.78 72.34
C LYS A 2 10.79 -34.32 72.40
N GLN A 3 9.73 -33.91 71.68
CA GLN A 3 8.33 -34.37 71.50
C GLN A 3 7.34 -33.95 72.60
N THR A 4 6.35 -33.11 72.22
CA THR A 4 4.86 -33.15 72.41
C THR A 4 4.32 -31.74 72.07
N ILE A 5 3.37 -31.47 71.18
CA ILE A 5 2.02 -32.00 70.85
C ILE A 5 0.96 -31.69 71.91
N PHE A 6 0.09 -30.73 71.57
CA PHE A 6 -1.31 -30.63 72.01
C PHE A 6 -2.17 -30.06 70.87
N ALA A 7 -3.50 -30.02 71.03
CA ALA A 7 -4.41 -30.43 69.96
C ALA A 7 -5.85 -29.85 70.05
N ALA A 8 -6.57 -29.92 68.91
CA ALA A 8 -7.98 -29.52 68.72
C ALA A 8 -8.24 -27.99 68.86
N ILE A 9 -9.31 -27.32 68.41
CA ILE A 9 -10.70 -27.62 67.96
C ILE A 9 -11.01 -26.57 66.82
N SER A 10 -11.83 -26.72 65.76
CA SER A 10 -12.88 -27.68 65.38
C SER A 10 -12.97 -27.95 63.84
N PHE A 11 -13.74 -28.98 63.50
CA PHE A 11 -14.55 -29.20 62.29
C PHE A 11 -15.74 -28.21 62.17
N ILE A 12 -16.15 -27.84 60.95
CA ILE A 12 -17.55 -27.73 60.50
C ILE A 12 -17.56 -27.85 58.96
N THR A 13 -18.16 -28.94 58.46
CA THR A 13 -18.58 -29.12 57.07
C THR A 13 -20.08 -28.83 57.01
N ILE A 14 -20.52 -27.95 56.11
CA ILE A 14 -21.95 -27.82 55.76
C ILE A 14 -22.11 -28.12 54.27
N LEU A 15 -22.65 -29.30 54.01
CA LEU A 15 -23.24 -29.72 52.75
C LEU A 15 -24.68 -29.18 52.72
N PHE A 16 -25.03 -28.37 51.72
CA PHE A 16 -26.43 -28.15 51.36
C PHE A 16 -26.61 -28.35 49.86
N LEU A 17 -27.57 -29.21 49.53
CA LEU A 17 -27.84 -29.71 48.18
C LEU A 17 -29.35 -29.61 47.93
N VAL A 18 -29.72 -29.27 46.69
CA VAL A 18 -31.04 -29.44 46.05
C VAL A 18 -32.13 -28.35 46.24
N ALA A 19 -32.30 -27.57 45.15
CA ALA A 19 -33.54 -27.10 44.49
C ALA A 19 -34.56 -26.21 45.25
N CYS A 20 -35.18 -25.20 44.63
CA CYS A 20 -35.87 -25.30 43.33
C CYS A 20 -36.18 -23.94 42.66
N GLY A 21 -36.11 -23.89 41.32
CA GLY A 21 -37.01 -23.13 40.44
C GLY A 21 -37.05 -21.59 40.45
N SER A 22 -36.44 -20.98 39.43
CA SER A 22 -37.17 -20.14 38.47
C SER A 22 -36.37 -19.92 37.18
N LEU A 23 -37.09 -19.83 36.06
CA LEU A 23 -36.55 -19.82 34.70
C LEU A 23 -36.23 -18.39 34.26
N ASN A 24 -34.96 -18.10 33.97
CA ASN A 24 -34.63 -16.95 33.12
C ASN A 24 -34.91 -17.34 31.67
N GLN A 25 -36.08 -16.93 31.20
CA GLN A 25 -36.59 -17.22 29.87
C GLN A 25 -35.90 -16.32 28.83
N GLU A 26 -34.89 -16.86 28.15
CA GLU A 26 -34.38 -16.23 26.93
C GLU A 26 -35.53 -16.14 25.91
N THR A 27 -35.79 -14.92 25.44
CA THR A 27 -36.85 -14.66 24.45
C THR A 27 -36.22 -14.78 23.07
N PRO A 28 -36.53 -15.82 22.27
CA PRO A 28 -35.97 -15.93 20.92
C PRO A 28 -36.53 -14.81 20.05
N LEU A 29 -35.65 -13.91 19.59
CA LEU A 29 -36.03 -12.85 18.68
C LEU A 29 -36.30 -13.45 17.30
N ALA A 30 -37.58 -13.57 16.94
CA ALA A 30 -38.01 -14.12 15.66
C ALA A 30 -37.51 -13.25 14.50
N THR A 31 -36.38 -13.66 13.89
CA THR A 31 -35.86 -13.05 12.68
C THR A 31 -36.33 -13.86 11.48
N LEU A 32 -37.07 -13.21 10.59
CA LEU A 32 -37.81 -13.85 9.51
C LEU A 32 -36.87 -14.45 8.47
N VAL A 33 -36.93 -15.77 8.29
CA VAL A 33 -36.30 -16.43 7.14
C VAL A 33 -37.15 -16.13 5.90
N PRO A 34 -36.59 -15.53 4.83
CA PRO A 34 -37.29 -15.43 3.57
C PRO A 34 -37.38 -16.81 2.92
N THR A 35 -38.55 -17.44 2.99
CA THR A 35 -38.87 -18.60 2.15
C THR A 35 -38.81 -18.16 0.69
N ILE A 36 -37.78 -18.60 -0.04
CA ILE A 36 -37.79 -18.50 -1.50
C ILE A 36 -38.77 -19.55 -2.02
N GLU A 37 -40.00 -19.12 -2.26
CA GLU A 37 -41.01 -19.92 -2.94
C GLU A 37 -40.56 -20.11 -4.40
N LEU A 38 -40.23 -21.35 -4.75
CA LEU A 38 -39.73 -21.71 -6.07
C LEU A 38 -40.88 -21.67 -7.09
N ALA A 39 -41.20 -20.48 -7.58
CA ALA A 39 -42.25 -20.25 -8.56
C ALA A 39 -41.87 -20.90 -9.90
N THR A 40 -42.39 -22.12 -10.12
CA THR A 40 -42.21 -22.90 -11.36
C THR A 40 -42.95 -22.23 -12.52
N ALA A 41 -42.32 -21.25 -13.16
CA ALA A 41 -42.83 -20.63 -14.37
C ALA A 41 -42.78 -21.63 -15.53
N VAL A 42 -43.93 -22.22 -15.87
CA VAL A 42 -44.09 -23.11 -17.02
C VAL A 42 -43.99 -22.27 -18.30
N PRO A 43 -43.06 -22.54 -19.23
CA PRO A 43 -43.04 -21.85 -20.51
C PRO A 43 -44.26 -22.27 -21.33
N THR A 44 -45.15 -21.33 -21.62
CA THR A 44 -46.25 -21.55 -22.57
C THR A 44 -45.69 -21.45 -23.99
N THR A 45 -45.44 -22.61 -24.60
CA THR A 45 -45.04 -22.69 -26.02
C THR A 45 -46.23 -22.31 -26.91
N GLU A 46 -46.27 -21.06 -27.39
CA GLU A 46 -47.23 -20.67 -28.43
C GLU A 46 -46.95 -21.45 -29.72
N THR A 47 -47.86 -22.35 -30.05
CA THR A 47 -47.82 -23.14 -31.29
C THR A 47 -48.46 -22.33 -32.40
N VAL A 48 -47.65 -21.74 -33.29
CA VAL A 48 -48.16 -21.07 -34.49
C VAL A 48 -48.56 -22.12 -35.52
N GLU A 49 -49.84 -22.14 -35.86
CA GLU A 49 -50.47 -23.07 -36.79
C GLU A 49 -50.10 -22.75 -38.25
N PRO A 50 -49.62 -23.71 -39.06
CA PRO A 50 -49.30 -23.46 -40.46
C PRO A 50 -50.60 -23.41 -41.30
N THR A 51 -50.97 -22.23 -41.79
CA THR A 51 -52.04 -22.09 -42.79
C THR A 51 -51.52 -22.41 -44.19
N GLU A 52 -52.23 -23.31 -44.89
CA GLU A 52 -51.83 -23.88 -46.18
C GLU A 52 -52.23 -23.05 -47.42
N THR A 53 -51.38 -23.20 -48.46
CA THR A 53 -51.73 -23.39 -49.89
C THR A 53 -52.42 -22.27 -50.70
N ALA A 54 -51.68 -21.79 -51.72
CA ALA A 54 -52.01 -21.66 -53.17
C ALA A 54 -51.17 -20.50 -53.79
N VAL A 55 -50.70 -20.45 -55.05
CA VAL A 55 -50.90 -21.13 -56.35
C VAL A 55 -49.53 -21.11 -57.10
N PRO A 56 -49.18 -22.06 -57.98
CA PRO A 56 -47.93 -21.97 -58.76
C PRO A 56 -48.02 -20.98 -59.97
N PRO A 57 -47.06 -20.07 -60.16
CA PRO A 57 -46.87 -19.37 -61.42
C PRO A 57 -45.82 -20.05 -62.32
N THR A 58 -46.14 -20.11 -63.61
CA THR A 58 -45.37 -20.66 -64.74
C THR A 58 -43.92 -20.16 -64.82
N ALA A 59 -43.00 -21.09 -65.12
CA ALA A 59 -41.61 -20.76 -65.41
C ALA A 59 -41.48 -19.85 -66.65
N THR A 60 -41.04 -18.61 -66.44
CA THR A 60 -40.67 -17.67 -67.50
C THR A 60 -39.15 -17.59 -67.59
N ALA A 61 -38.59 -17.77 -68.79
CA ALA A 61 -37.15 -17.74 -69.00
C ALA A 61 -36.60 -16.32 -68.75
N THR A 62 -35.93 -16.14 -67.60
CA THR A 62 -35.28 -14.87 -67.25
C THR A 62 -33.92 -14.78 -67.95
N THR A 63 -33.72 -13.73 -68.74
CA THR A 63 -32.43 -13.42 -69.37
C THR A 63 -31.38 -13.10 -68.31
N ALA A 64 -30.17 -13.66 -68.46
CA ALA A 64 -29.08 -13.43 -67.52
C ALA A 64 -28.76 -11.92 -67.38
N PRO A 65 -28.57 -11.40 -66.15
CA PRO A 65 -28.16 -10.02 -65.95
C PRO A 65 -26.72 -9.80 -66.46
N ALA A 66 -26.48 -8.61 -67.02
CA ALA A 66 -25.13 -8.15 -67.36
C ALA A 66 -24.26 -8.05 -66.10
N PRO A 67 -22.92 -8.23 -66.20
CA PRO A 67 -22.04 -8.20 -65.03
C PRO A 67 -22.10 -6.84 -64.32
N THR A 68 -22.65 -6.85 -63.11
CA THR A 68 -22.64 -5.71 -62.20
C THR A 68 -21.19 -5.33 -61.90
N GLN A 69 -20.81 -4.07 -62.16
CA GLN A 69 -19.52 -3.56 -61.70
C GLN A 69 -19.48 -3.64 -60.17
N ALA A 70 -18.41 -4.20 -59.61
CA ALA A 70 -18.25 -4.28 -58.17
C ALA A 70 -18.20 -2.86 -57.60
N SER A 71 -19.24 -2.48 -56.87
CA SER A 71 -19.18 -1.28 -56.01
C SER A 71 -17.98 -1.43 -55.09
N SER A 72 -17.11 -0.44 -55.07
CA SER A 72 -16.05 -0.37 -54.06
C SER A 72 -16.68 -0.53 -52.68
N ALA A 73 -16.07 -1.35 -51.83
CA ALA A 73 -16.48 -1.45 -50.43
C ALA A 73 -16.52 -0.03 -49.81
N PRO A 74 -17.48 0.27 -48.92
CA PRO A 74 -17.43 1.49 -48.14
C PRO A 74 -16.04 1.61 -47.49
N PRO A 75 -15.41 2.80 -47.46
CA PRO A 75 -14.16 2.97 -46.73
C PRO A 75 -14.38 2.49 -45.30
N ALA A 76 -13.52 1.59 -44.83
CA ALA A 76 -13.62 1.07 -43.46
C ALA A 76 -13.61 2.27 -42.51
N SER A 77 -14.63 2.37 -41.66
CA SER A 77 -14.70 3.40 -40.62
C SER A 77 -13.48 3.19 -39.72
N GLN A 78 -12.50 4.07 -39.82
CA GLN A 78 -11.30 4.00 -39.00
C GLN A 78 -11.71 4.34 -37.57
N GLU A 79 -11.70 3.34 -36.70
CA GLU A 79 -11.86 3.56 -35.27
C GLU A 79 -10.76 4.51 -34.79
N PRO A 80 -11.10 5.56 -34.01
CA PRO A 80 -10.12 6.54 -33.58
C PRO A 80 -9.08 5.86 -32.68
N THR A 81 -7.82 6.26 -32.81
CA THR A 81 -6.70 5.71 -32.03
C THR A 81 -6.02 6.80 -31.22
N ALA A 82 -5.50 6.43 -30.06
CA ALA A 82 -4.59 7.25 -29.27
C ALA A 82 -3.15 6.83 -29.60
N LEU A 83 -2.32 7.78 -30.05
CA LEU A 83 -0.86 7.66 -30.11
C LEU A 83 -0.29 8.10 -28.75
N ILE A 84 0.49 7.23 -28.12
CA ILE A 84 1.13 7.46 -26.82
C ILE A 84 2.50 8.11 -27.06
N HIS A 85 2.77 9.28 -26.46
CA HIS A 85 4.06 9.98 -26.64
C HIS A 85 5.15 9.53 -25.67
N ASP A 86 4.76 9.20 -24.43
CA ASP A 86 5.66 8.82 -23.35
C ASP A 86 5.16 7.55 -22.66
N VAL A 87 6.06 6.81 -21.99
CA VAL A 87 5.67 5.63 -21.19
C VAL A 87 4.64 6.05 -20.15
N THR A 88 3.45 5.46 -20.20
CA THR A 88 2.29 5.94 -19.42
C THR A 88 1.48 4.81 -18.81
N ASN A 89 0.91 5.13 -17.65
CA ASN A 89 0.00 4.25 -16.91
C ASN A 89 -1.39 4.25 -17.54
N VAL A 90 -1.96 3.06 -17.72
CA VAL A 90 -3.38 2.83 -18.00
C VAL A 90 -4.05 2.43 -16.69
N ARG A 91 -5.12 3.14 -16.33
CA ARG A 91 -5.82 3.00 -15.04
C ARG A 91 -7.16 2.28 -15.17
N GLU A 92 -7.69 1.80 -14.06
CA GLU A 92 -9.00 1.12 -14.03
C GLU A 92 -10.19 2.09 -14.18
N GLY A 93 -9.96 3.39 -14.00
CA GLY A 93 -10.95 4.45 -14.17
C GLY A 93 -10.31 5.80 -14.51
N PRO A 94 -11.12 6.79 -14.91
CA PRO A 94 -10.63 8.10 -15.32
C PRO A 94 -10.27 8.97 -14.10
N GLY A 95 -9.00 8.96 -13.71
CA GLY A 95 -8.48 9.81 -12.63
C GLY A 95 -7.32 9.19 -11.86
N LEU A 96 -6.62 10.00 -11.06
CA LEU A 96 -5.48 9.53 -10.26
C LEU A 96 -5.88 8.64 -9.07
N ALA A 97 -7.15 8.70 -8.64
CA ALA A 97 -7.71 7.89 -7.56
C ALA A 97 -7.99 6.42 -7.95
N TYR A 98 -7.92 6.08 -9.25
CA TYR A 98 -8.04 4.71 -9.72
C TYR A 98 -6.67 4.05 -9.84
N ALA A 99 -6.57 2.77 -9.48
CA ALA A 99 -5.34 1.99 -9.60
C ALA A 99 -4.80 1.95 -11.04
N VAL A 100 -3.49 1.71 -11.18
CA VAL A 100 -2.85 1.45 -12.47
C VAL A 100 -3.01 -0.03 -12.77
N SER A 101 -3.62 -0.33 -13.92
CA SER A 101 -3.87 -1.70 -14.39
C SER A 101 -2.67 -2.24 -15.15
N TYR A 102 -2.08 -1.43 -16.04
CA TYR A 102 -0.88 -1.77 -16.80
C TYR A 102 -0.18 -0.52 -17.36
N VAL A 103 0.96 -0.69 -18.03
CA VAL A 103 1.77 0.39 -18.61
C VAL A 103 1.83 0.22 -20.13
N LEU A 104 1.66 1.31 -20.88
CA LEU A 104 1.90 1.39 -22.32
C LEU A 104 3.23 2.11 -22.59
N GLY A 105 3.96 1.64 -23.62
CA GLY A 105 5.21 2.26 -24.06
C GLY A 105 4.98 3.50 -24.92
N ALA A 106 6.01 4.37 -24.97
CA ALA A 106 6.08 5.46 -25.94
C ALA A 106 5.98 4.94 -27.39
N ASP A 107 5.50 5.79 -28.30
CA ASP A 107 5.26 5.52 -29.73
C ASP A 107 4.29 4.36 -30.04
N THR A 108 3.56 3.84 -29.04
CA THR A 108 2.52 2.83 -29.24
C THR A 108 1.16 3.47 -29.59
N THR A 109 0.28 2.70 -30.21
CA THR A 109 -1.09 3.13 -30.56
C THR A 109 -2.13 2.19 -29.98
N ALA A 110 -3.16 2.73 -29.33
CA ALA A 110 -4.30 1.97 -28.80
C ALA A 110 -5.63 2.46 -29.42
N PRO A 111 -6.63 1.59 -29.69
CA PRO A 111 -7.94 2.03 -30.14
C PRO A 111 -8.73 2.69 -29.00
N ILE A 112 -9.50 3.72 -29.34
CA ILE A 112 -10.32 4.48 -28.38
C ILE A 112 -11.74 3.90 -28.38
N LEU A 113 -12.07 3.23 -27.27
CA LEU A 113 -13.40 2.66 -27.02
C LEU A 113 -14.43 3.70 -26.55
N GLY A 114 -13.96 4.82 -26.01
CA GLY A 114 -14.79 5.79 -25.33
C GLY A 114 -14.01 6.95 -24.70
N ARG A 115 -14.73 7.85 -24.04
CA ARG A 115 -14.18 8.95 -23.22
C ARG A 115 -14.98 9.13 -21.94
N ASN A 116 -14.42 9.83 -20.95
CA ASN A 116 -15.15 10.20 -19.75
C ASN A 116 -16.05 11.43 -20.03
N GLN A 117 -16.91 11.78 -19.07
CA GLN A 117 -17.85 12.91 -19.24
C GLN A 117 -17.15 14.27 -19.39
N ALA A 118 -15.96 14.46 -18.81
CA ALA A 118 -15.18 15.69 -18.91
C ALA A 118 -14.33 15.77 -20.21
N GLY A 119 -14.10 14.64 -20.89
CA GLY A 119 -13.37 14.57 -22.16
C GLY A 119 -11.84 14.61 -22.03
N ASP A 120 -11.30 14.51 -20.82
CA ASP A 120 -9.87 14.52 -20.49
C ASP A 120 -9.26 13.11 -20.31
N TRP A 121 -10.07 12.05 -20.33
CA TRP A 121 -9.61 10.66 -20.32
C TRP A 121 -10.24 9.84 -21.44
N TRP A 122 -9.42 9.01 -22.08
CA TRP A 122 -9.83 8.06 -23.12
C TRP A 122 -9.88 6.64 -22.57
N ALA A 123 -10.89 5.89 -22.98
CA ALA A 123 -11.04 4.48 -22.68
C ALA A 123 -10.37 3.63 -23.77
N VAL A 124 -9.57 2.65 -23.36
CA VAL A 124 -8.78 1.74 -24.20
C VAL A 124 -9.05 0.28 -23.78
N PRO A 125 -8.74 -0.73 -24.61
CA PRO A 125 -8.88 -2.13 -24.23
C PRO A 125 -8.10 -2.49 -22.96
N GLY A 126 -8.60 -3.48 -22.23
CA GLY A 126 -7.82 -4.16 -21.19
C GLY A 126 -6.69 -5.02 -21.77
N PRO A 127 -5.81 -5.58 -20.93
CA PRO A 127 -4.79 -6.50 -21.39
C PRO A 127 -5.41 -7.82 -21.92
N GLY A 128 -5.00 -8.24 -23.12
CA GLY A 128 -5.39 -9.50 -23.76
C GLY A 128 -6.34 -9.36 -24.96
N ASP A 129 -6.46 -10.41 -25.77
CA ASP A 129 -7.19 -10.41 -27.05
C ASP A 129 -8.73 -10.59 -26.93
N GLY A 130 -9.33 -10.11 -25.83
CA GLY A 130 -10.74 -10.33 -25.51
C GLY A 130 -11.42 -9.12 -24.86
N PRO A 131 -12.71 -9.25 -24.46
CA PRO A 131 -13.43 -8.20 -23.72
C PRO A 131 -12.94 -8.15 -22.26
N GLY A 132 -11.69 -7.71 -22.07
CA GLY A 132 -11.11 -7.43 -20.77
C GLY A 132 -11.69 -6.16 -20.13
N PRO A 133 -11.37 -5.88 -18.85
CA PRO A 133 -11.77 -4.65 -18.20
C PRO A 133 -11.23 -3.43 -18.95
N VAL A 134 -12.07 -2.43 -19.18
CA VAL A 134 -11.70 -1.23 -19.94
C VAL A 134 -10.67 -0.41 -19.15
N GLY A 135 -9.52 -0.14 -19.78
CA GLY A 135 -8.49 0.73 -19.23
C GLY A 135 -8.72 2.20 -19.58
N TRP A 136 -8.11 3.10 -18.83
CA TRP A 136 -8.26 4.55 -18.96
C TRP A 136 -6.90 5.25 -19.05
N ILE A 137 -6.69 6.03 -20.09
CA ILE A 137 -5.46 6.78 -20.35
C ILE A 137 -5.74 8.29 -20.35
N PHE A 138 -4.83 9.07 -19.78
CA PHE A 138 -4.98 10.52 -19.68
C PHE A 138 -4.80 11.19 -21.05
N GLY A 139 -5.71 12.09 -21.42
CA GLY A 139 -5.71 12.79 -22.70
C GLY A 139 -4.47 13.66 -22.94
N GLY A 140 -3.85 14.18 -21.88
CA GLY A 140 -2.66 15.04 -21.99
C GLY A 140 -1.36 14.35 -22.39
N VAL A 141 -1.31 13.01 -22.40
CA VAL A 141 -0.12 12.23 -22.82
C VAL A 141 -0.32 11.48 -24.15
N VAL A 142 -1.45 11.73 -24.83
CA VAL A 142 -1.77 11.09 -26.12
C VAL A 142 -2.18 12.10 -27.19
N SER A 143 -1.93 11.76 -28.46
CA SER A 143 -2.57 12.43 -29.60
C SER A 143 -3.58 11.51 -30.27
N VAL A 144 -4.81 11.98 -30.36
CA VAL A 144 -5.89 11.25 -31.05
C VAL A 144 -5.73 11.36 -32.56
N GLN A 145 -5.86 10.23 -33.25
CA GLN A 145 -5.84 10.09 -34.70
C GLN A 145 -7.19 9.54 -35.19
N GLY A 146 -7.62 9.95 -36.38
CA GLY A 146 -8.95 9.61 -36.92
C GLY A 146 -10.06 10.55 -36.44
N ASP A 147 -11.31 10.23 -36.81
CA ASP A 147 -12.49 10.99 -36.35
C ASP A 147 -12.94 10.48 -34.97
N PHE A 148 -12.82 11.34 -33.96
CA PHE A 148 -13.26 11.05 -32.59
C PHE A 148 -14.61 11.69 -32.24
N SER A 149 -15.29 12.33 -33.20
CA SER A 149 -16.57 13.01 -32.99
C SER A 149 -17.67 12.06 -32.50
N SER A 150 -17.60 10.80 -32.93
CA SER A 150 -18.54 9.72 -32.56
C SER A 150 -18.12 8.90 -31.32
N VAL A 151 -17.02 9.26 -30.62
CA VAL A 151 -16.56 8.50 -29.45
C VAL A 151 -17.58 8.61 -28.30
N PRO A 152 -18.13 7.47 -27.82
CA PRO A 152 -19.16 7.48 -26.78
C PRO A 152 -18.60 7.94 -25.44
N ILE A 153 -19.45 8.57 -24.63
CA ILE A 153 -19.14 8.81 -23.22
C ILE A 153 -19.41 7.51 -22.46
N LEU A 154 -18.37 6.94 -21.85
CA LEU A 154 -18.51 5.82 -20.93
C LEU A 154 -18.68 6.36 -19.50
N ILE A 155 -19.56 5.72 -18.75
CA ILE A 155 -19.72 6.01 -17.32
C ILE A 155 -18.46 5.51 -16.62
N ALA A 156 -17.81 6.39 -15.86
CA ALA A 156 -16.66 6.02 -15.04
C ALA A 156 -17.08 4.90 -14.07
N PRO A 157 -16.25 3.86 -13.86
CA PRO A 157 -16.48 2.91 -12.78
C PRO A 157 -16.66 3.66 -11.44
N PRO A 158 -17.47 3.16 -10.51
CA PRO A 158 -17.51 3.75 -9.17
C PRO A 158 -16.08 3.82 -8.63
N LEU A 159 -15.74 4.92 -7.96
CA LEU A 159 -14.45 5.02 -7.28
C LEU A 159 -14.31 3.79 -6.36
N PRO A 160 -13.13 3.15 -6.32
CA PRO A 160 -12.88 2.13 -5.31
C PRO A 160 -13.15 2.74 -3.93
N PRO A 161 -13.61 1.94 -2.95
CA PRO A 161 -13.71 2.44 -1.58
C PRO A 161 -12.33 2.94 -1.13
N ASP A 162 -12.30 4.01 -0.32
CA ASP A 162 -11.05 4.48 0.28
C ASP A 162 -10.52 3.42 1.26
N ILE A 163 -9.66 2.52 0.76
CA ILE A 163 -9.00 1.50 1.55
C ILE A 163 -7.88 2.19 2.36
N PRO A 164 -7.87 2.10 3.70
CA PRO A 164 -6.85 2.77 4.51
C PRO A 164 -5.47 2.15 4.23
N VAL A 165 -4.49 3.00 3.94
CA VAL A 165 -3.08 2.60 3.90
C VAL A 165 -2.56 2.58 5.34
N ILE A 166 -2.11 1.42 5.80
CA ILE A 166 -1.42 1.29 7.08
C ILE A 166 0.04 1.65 6.86
N GLU A 167 0.38 2.86 7.28
CA GLU A 167 1.75 3.29 7.52
C GLU A 167 2.02 3.10 9.02
N ASN A 168 3.00 2.27 9.38
CA ASN A 168 3.45 2.15 10.76
C ASN A 168 4.59 3.15 11.00
N PRO A 169 4.37 4.28 11.70
CA PRO A 169 5.37 5.32 11.83
C PRO A 169 6.47 4.89 12.81
N GLY A 170 7.72 4.93 12.34
CA GLY A 170 8.91 4.60 13.15
C GLY A 170 9.75 3.47 12.56
N ALA A 171 10.73 3.03 13.34
CA ALA A 171 11.59 1.91 12.99
C ALA A 171 10.85 0.57 13.20
N PRO A 172 11.03 -0.43 12.31
CA PRO A 172 10.49 -1.77 12.53
C PRO A 172 11.10 -2.43 13.78
N PRO A 173 10.34 -3.28 14.49
CA PRO A 173 10.86 -4.01 15.65
C PRO A 173 11.99 -4.96 15.23
N THR A 174 12.89 -5.25 16.16
CA THR A 174 14.04 -6.17 15.95
C THR A 174 13.65 -7.66 15.79
N ASN A 175 12.36 -7.94 15.65
CA ASN A 175 11.76 -9.27 15.43
C ASN A 175 11.46 -9.50 13.94
N VAL A 176 10.59 -10.46 13.61
CA VAL A 176 10.13 -10.70 12.24
C VAL A 176 9.08 -9.65 11.86
N CYS A 177 9.32 -8.96 10.75
CA CYS A 177 8.46 -7.93 10.18
C CYS A 177 8.36 -8.13 8.67
N LEU A 178 7.33 -7.56 8.07
CA LEU A 178 7.13 -7.54 6.62
C LEU A 178 7.50 -6.16 6.11
N ALA A 179 8.29 -6.10 5.04
CA ALA A 179 8.50 -4.89 4.28
C ALA A 179 7.73 -4.97 2.97
N ASN A 180 7.09 -3.85 2.59
CA ASN A 180 6.61 -3.64 1.23
C ASN A 180 7.82 -3.52 0.28
N ARG A 181 7.73 -4.05 -0.95
CA ARG A 181 8.83 -4.00 -1.90
C ARG A 181 8.99 -2.61 -2.52
N PRO A 182 10.22 -2.06 -2.62
CA PRO A 182 10.46 -0.80 -3.30
C PRO A 182 9.96 -0.83 -4.75
N GLY A 183 9.04 0.08 -5.10
CA GLY A 183 8.49 0.20 -6.45
C GLY A 183 7.30 -0.72 -6.76
N GLN A 184 6.79 -1.49 -5.80
CA GLN A 184 5.55 -2.24 -5.97
C GLN A 184 4.33 -1.30 -5.96
N PHE A 185 3.59 -1.28 -7.06
CA PHE A 185 2.35 -0.51 -7.20
C PHE A 185 1.28 -1.35 -7.90
N PRO A 186 0.04 -1.44 -7.38
CA PRO A 186 -0.41 -0.87 -6.10
C PRO A 186 0.30 -1.51 -4.89
N PRO A 187 0.24 -0.88 -3.69
CA PRO A 187 0.77 -1.48 -2.47
C PRO A 187 0.07 -2.81 -2.14
N PRO A 188 0.69 -3.73 -1.37
CA PRO A 188 0.13 -5.03 -1.04
C PRO A 188 -1.21 -4.92 -0.30
N ASP A 189 -2.22 -5.66 -0.77
CA ASP A 189 -3.53 -5.72 -0.14
C ASP A 189 -3.50 -6.51 1.18
N ILE A 190 -4.21 -5.99 2.18
CA ILE A 190 -4.40 -6.63 3.48
C ILE A 190 -5.84 -7.15 3.53
N HIS A 191 -5.99 -8.46 3.73
CA HIS A 191 -7.27 -9.16 3.74
C HIS A 191 -7.75 -9.49 5.16
N LEU A 192 -9.07 -9.68 5.32
CA LEU A 192 -9.70 -10.09 6.59
C LEU A 192 -9.32 -11.53 7.04
N GLY A 193 -8.76 -12.35 6.15
CA GLY A 193 -8.35 -13.73 6.41
C GLY A 193 -7.24 -14.21 5.46
N PRO A 194 -6.62 -15.38 5.72
CA PRO A 194 -5.53 -15.90 4.90
C PRO A 194 -6.05 -16.42 3.55
N GLY A 195 -6.11 -15.53 2.54
CA GLY A 195 -6.50 -15.86 1.17
C GLY A 195 -7.14 -14.69 0.42
N ARG A 196 -6.84 -14.58 -0.89
CA ARG A 196 -7.40 -13.54 -1.79
C ARG A 196 -8.92 -13.54 -1.95
N GLN A 197 -9.61 -14.56 -1.42
CA GLN A 197 -11.07 -14.67 -1.36
C GLN A 197 -11.71 -13.90 -0.20
N PHE A 198 -10.92 -13.49 0.81
CA PHE A 198 -11.38 -12.64 1.90
C PHE A 198 -11.37 -11.17 1.45
N ALA A 199 -12.29 -10.36 1.99
CA ALA A 199 -12.36 -8.94 1.67
C ALA A 199 -11.05 -8.21 2.02
N VAL A 200 -10.62 -7.29 1.16
CA VAL A 200 -9.54 -6.34 1.46
C VAL A 200 -10.06 -5.33 2.49
N VAL A 201 -9.26 -5.07 3.51
CA VAL A 201 -9.59 -4.18 4.64
C VAL A 201 -8.62 -3.00 4.76
N ALA A 202 -7.41 -3.12 4.22
CA ALA A 202 -6.36 -2.10 4.25
C ALA A 202 -5.31 -2.38 3.15
N GLN A 203 -4.36 -1.47 2.97
CA GLN A 203 -3.16 -1.68 2.16
C GLN A 203 -1.89 -1.45 2.98
N LEU A 204 -0.83 -2.23 2.72
CA LEU A 204 0.45 -2.12 3.44
C LEU A 204 1.30 -1.00 2.82
N GLY A 205 1.47 0.11 3.54
CA GLY A 205 2.28 1.24 3.08
C GLY A 205 3.78 0.93 3.12
N ASN A 206 4.32 0.77 4.33
CA ASN A 206 5.76 0.65 4.59
C ASN A 206 6.17 -0.72 5.17
N TRP A 207 5.88 -0.98 6.45
CA TRP A 207 6.23 -2.21 7.16
C TRP A 207 5.17 -2.55 8.20
N ALA A 208 5.08 -3.83 8.58
CA ALA A 208 4.20 -4.28 9.66
C ALA A 208 4.84 -5.41 10.50
N GLU A 209 4.46 -5.50 11.78
CA GLU A 209 4.87 -6.57 12.68
C GLU A 209 4.15 -7.89 12.34
N VAL A 210 4.89 -9.00 12.24
CA VAL A 210 4.30 -10.32 12.00
C VAL A 210 3.85 -10.94 13.33
N LEU A 211 2.55 -11.08 13.51
CA LEU A 211 1.94 -11.81 14.62
C LEU A 211 1.96 -13.32 14.39
N LYS A 212 1.72 -13.75 13.14
CA LYS A 212 1.61 -15.17 12.76
C LYS A 212 1.92 -15.37 11.28
N THR A 213 2.32 -16.58 10.91
CA THR A 213 2.38 -17.04 9.51
C THR A 213 1.58 -18.32 9.35
N GLU A 214 0.72 -18.39 8.34
CA GLU A 214 -0.05 -19.57 7.95
C GLU A 214 -0.06 -19.75 6.44
N ILE A 215 0.45 -20.88 5.93
CA ILE A 215 0.24 -21.35 4.54
C ILE A 215 0.49 -20.26 3.47
N GLY A 216 1.60 -19.54 3.58
CA GLY A 216 1.98 -18.48 2.64
C GLY A 216 1.33 -17.11 2.90
N TRP A 217 0.63 -16.94 4.02
CA TRP A 217 0.04 -15.67 4.46
C TRP A 217 0.63 -15.23 5.81
N HIS A 218 0.74 -13.92 6.01
CA HIS A 218 1.25 -13.32 7.24
C HIS A 218 0.18 -12.48 7.91
N GLN A 219 -0.09 -12.77 9.18
CA GLN A 219 -0.99 -11.99 10.01
C GLN A 219 -0.24 -10.82 10.64
N ILE A 220 -0.79 -9.62 10.51
CA ILE A 220 -0.22 -8.36 10.98
C ILE A 220 -1.20 -7.59 11.87
N LEU A 221 -0.67 -6.71 12.71
CA LEU A 221 -1.46 -5.79 13.52
C LEU A 221 -1.82 -4.54 12.70
N LEU A 222 -3.10 -4.15 12.70
CA LEU A 222 -3.61 -2.93 12.05
C LEU A 222 -3.86 -1.79 13.06
N GLY A 223 -4.10 -2.15 14.32
CA GLY A 223 -4.42 -1.24 15.41
C GLY A 223 -4.64 -2.01 16.72
N PRO A 224 -5.10 -1.34 17.80
CA PRO A 224 -5.27 -1.97 19.12
C PRO A 224 -6.27 -3.14 19.12
N GLY A 225 -5.77 -4.35 18.91
CA GLY A 225 -6.56 -5.59 18.82
C GLY A 225 -7.14 -5.92 17.44
N GLU A 226 -6.86 -5.10 16.42
CA GLU A 226 -7.29 -5.34 15.03
C GLU A 226 -6.15 -5.95 14.21
N VAL A 227 -6.48 -6.96 13.40
CA VAL A 227 -5.50 -7.75 12.64
C VAL A 227 -5.95 -7.98 11.21
N GLY A 228 -4.98 -8.10 10.30
CA GLY A 228 -5.19 -8.40 8.89
C GLY A 228 -4.18 -9.40 8.36
N TRP A 229 -4.34 -9.84 7.11
CA TRP A 229 -3.53 -10.87 6.48
C TRP A 229 -3.02 -10.42 5.12
N VAL A 230 -1.71 -10.50 4.88
CA VAL A 230 -1.09 -10.18 3.59
C VAL A 230 -0.45 -11.43 2.96
N ASP A 231 -0.48 -11.51 1.64
CA ASP A 231 0.09 -12.60 0.84
C ASP A 231 1.61 -12.55 0.90
N GLY A 232 2.26 -13.62 1.33
CA GLY A 232 3.71 -13.72 1.48
C GLY A 232 4.48 -13.70 0.15
N ASN A 233 3.81 -13.80 -0.99
CA ASN A 233 4.43 -13.56 -2.29
C ASN A 233 4.55 -12.07 -2.61
N ASP A 234 3.67 -11.22 -2.04
CA ASP A 234 3.53 -9.81 -2.35
C ASP A 234 4.30 -8.90 -1.36
N VAL A 235 5.01 -9.48 -0.38
CA VAL A 235 5.87 -8.81 0.61
C VAL A 235 7.19 -9.57 0.78
N ASP A 236 8.20 -8.93 1.36
CA ASP A 236 9.45 -9.60 1.71
C ASP A 236 9.53 -9.90 3.22
N LEU A 237 9.63 -11.19 3.54
CA LEU A 237 9.96 -11.70 4.87
C LEU A 237 11.47 -11.54 5.14
N THR A 238 11.87 -10.41 5.71
CA THR A 238 13.23 -10.24 6.26
C THR A 238 13.17 -10.29 7.78
N GLY A 239 13.72 -11.36 8.38
CA GLY A 239 14.01 -11.37 9.81
C GLY A 239 15.46 -10.94 10.07
N PRO A 240 15.72 -10.09 11.08
CA PRO A 240 14.95 -8.88 11.37
C PRO A 240 14.84 -7.96 10.14
N CYS A 241 14.02 -6.92 10.18
CA CYS A 241 14.15 -5.80 9.24
C CYS A 241 15.43 -5.02 9.56
N ALA A 242 16.57 -5.59 9.19
CA ALA A 242 17.88 -5.01 9.40
C ALA A 242 18.01 -3.75 8.55
N ALA A 243 17.84 -2.60 9.20
CA ALA A 243 18.21 -1.27 8.74
C ALA A 243 18.24 -1.10 7.21
N GLN A 244 17.08 -0.80 6.63
CA GLN A 244 17.07 0.46 5.88
C GLN A 244 17.44 1.51 6.94
N ASP A 245 18.65 2.08 6.88
CA ASP A 245 19.03 3.16 7.78
C ASP A 245 17.89 4.19 7.74
N PRO A 246 17.25 4.52 8.88
CA PRO A 246 16.08 5.38 8.87
C PRO A 246 16.45 6.69 8.18
N ILE A 247 15.60 7.13 7.26
CA ILE A 247 15.87 8.28 6.38
C ILE A 247 16.36 9.43 7.26
N PRO A 248 17.63 9.87 7.13
CA PRO A 248 18.21 10.77 8.12
C PRO A 248 17.40 12.05 8.24
N VAL A 249 16.97 12.37 9.47
CA VAL A 249 16.16 13.56 9.72
C VAL A 249 17.01 14.78 9.40
N ARG A 250 16.56 15.60 8.44
CA ARG A 250 17.31 16.81 8.08
C ARG A 250 17.22 17.84 9.20
N ILE A 251 18.39 18.23 9.70
CA ILE A 251 18.54 19.33 10.64
C ILE A 251 18.50 20.63 9.84
N GLU A 252 17.52 21.48 10.15
CA GLU A 252 17.41 22.83 9.64
C GLU A 252 17.49 23.81 10.81
N PHE A 253 18.33 24.83 10.69
CA PHE A 253 18.46 25.90 11.68
C PHE A 253 17.38 26.96 11.44
N ALA A 254 16.85 27.57 12.49
CA ALA A 254 15.99 28.74 12.32
C ALA A 254 16.79 29.91 11.70
N PRO A 255 16.16 30.87 11.01
CA PRO A 255 16.86 31.98 10.37
C PRO A 255 17.73 32.78 11.35
N GLY A 256 19.05 32.69 11.18
CA GLY A 256 20.04 33.36 12.03
C GLY A 256 20.55 32.53 13.22
N GLU A 257 20.04 31.31 13.43
CA GLU A 257 20.62 30.37 14.39
C GLU A 257 21.80 29.60 13.80
N THR A 258 22.81 29.38 14.62
CA THR A 258 24.00 28.55 14.32
C THR A 258 24.06 27.31 15.19
N SER A 259 23.07 27.09 16.06
CA SER A 259 23.04 26.00 17.02
C SER A 259 21.62 25.45 17.18
N ILE A 260 21.51 24.14 17.37
CA ILE A 260 20.24 23.44 17.61
C ILE A 260 20.49 22.30 18.60
N THR A 261 19.47 21.94 19.37
CA THR A 261 19.53 20.82 20.32
C THR A 261 18.55 19.73 19.91
N LEU A 262 19.06 18.51 19.80
CA LEU A 262 18.32 17.28 19.56
C LEU A 262 18.04 16.63 20.93
N ASP A 263 16.78 16.57 21.32
CA ASP A 263 16.31 15.91 22.55
C ASP A 263 15.46 14.69 22.16
N SER A 264 15.94 13.48 22.45
CA SER A 264 15.23 12.23 22.12
C SER A 264 15.65 11.08 23.03
N ASN A 265 15.13 9.88 22.80
CA ASN A 265 15.36 8.67 23.57
C ASN A 265 16.06 7.61 22.69
N LEU A 266 17.09 6.95 23.19
CA LEU A 266 17.76 5.83 22.51
C LEU A 266 17.25 4.51 23.07
N GLU A 267 16.87 3.60 22.18
CA GLU A 267 16.40 2.25 22.51
C GLU A 267 17.32 1.19 21.88
N PRO A 268 18.42 0.79 22.54
CA PRO A 268 19.41 -0.11 21.95
C PRO A 268 18.80 -1.44 21.51
N PRO A 269 19.19 -1.98 20.33
CA PRO A 269 20.30 -1.57 19.47
C PRO A 269 19.96 -0.49 18.42
N GLN A 270 18.81 0.18 18.51
CA GLN A 270 18.43 1.27 17.60
C GLN A 270 19.46 2.40 17.61
N ARG A 271 19.55 3.09 16.48
CA ARG A 271 20.37 4.28 16.28
C ARG A 271 19.51 5.37 15.65
N GLU A 272 19.72 6.60 16.06
CA GLU A 272 19.10 7.77 15.45
C GLU A 272 20.03 8.35 14.39
N PHE A 273 19.47 8.77 13.26
CA PHE A 273 20.22 9.27 12.11
C PHE A 273 19.72 10.65 11.72
N TYR A 274 20.64 11.59 11.59
CA TYR A 274 20.37 12.97 11.23
C TYR A 274 21.29 13.40 10.09
N VAL A 275 20.83 14.33 9.26
CA VAL A 275 21.67 14.95 8.22
C VAL A 275 21.68 16.46 8.36
N PHE A 276 22.86 17.06 8.41
CA PHE A 276 23.03 18.51 8.41
C PHE A 276 23.92 18.94 7.25
N ARG A 277 23.71 20.14 6.72
CA ARG A 277 24.57 20.72 5.69
C ARG A 277 25.61 21.63 6.32
N ALA A 278 26.85 21.55 5.86
CA ALA A 278 27.90 22.48 6.26
C ALA A 278 28.89 22.76 5.12
N PHE A 279 29.57 23.89 5.21
CA PHE A 279 30.55 24.35 4.24
C PHE A 279 31.98 24.02 4.68
N ALA A 280 32.87 23.80 3.70
CA ALA A 280 34.30 23.69 3.95
C ALA A 280 34.83 24.92 4.68
N GLY A 281 35.59 24.73 5.75
CA GLY A 281 36.11 25.79 6.61
C GLY A 281 35.22 26.13 7.81
N GLN A 282 33.98 25.66 7.88
CA GLN A 282 33.17 25.84 9.10
C GLN A 282 33.66 24.93 10.23
N ARG A 283 33.67 25.46 11.45
CA ARG A 283 33.81 24.65 12.66
C ARG A 283 32.47 24.05 13.05
N VAL A 284 32.47 22.75 13.29
CA VAL A 284 31.38 22.07 14.00
C VAL A 284 31.81 21.84 15.45
N ILE A 285 30.87 22.01 16.36
CA ILE A 285 30.96 21.63 17.77
C ILE A 285 29.72 20.78 18.06
N MET A 286 29.92 19.61 18.67
CA MET A 286 28.85 18.74 19.13
C MET A 286 29.07 18.40 20.60
N GLU A 287 28.03 18.57 21.42
CA GLU A 287 28.03 18.24 22.83
C GLU A 287 26.83 17.34 23.15
N MET A 288 27.10 16.11 23.60
CA MET A 288 26.09 15.12 23.93
C MET A 288 26.09 14.81 25.43
N VAL A 289 24.90 14.71 26.01
CA VAL A 289 24.66 14.16 27.35
C VAL A 289 23.66 13.02 27.21
N SER A 290 23.91 11.88 27.86
CA SER A 290 22.96 10.76 27.94
C SER A 290 22.74 10.36 29.40
N GLU A 291 21.50 10.02 29.77
CA GLU A 291 21.13 9.70 31.15
C GLU A 291 21.86 8.46 31.68
N SER A 292 22.07 7.47 30.82
CA SER A 292 22.85 6.27 31.10
C SER A 292 24.37 6.49 31.11
N ASN A 293 24.85 7.62 30.59
CA ASN A 293 26.26 7.86 30.23
C ASN A 293 26.85 6.74 29.32
N ARG A 294 26.00 6.04 28.55
CA ARG A 294 26.36 5.01 27.56
C ARG A 294 26.09 5.44 26.11
N GLY A 295 25.32 6.51 25.91
CA GLY A 295 25.03 7.06 24.58
C GLY A 295 26.18 7.91 24.04
N ASN A 296 26.49 7.73 22.76
CA ASN A 296 27.55 8.41 22.02
C ASN A 296 27.09 8.69 20.57
N PHE A 297 27.90 9.42 19.80
CA PHE A 297 27.62 9.75 18.41
C PHE A 297 28.85 9.60 17.49
N ALA A 298 28.56 9.44 16.20
CA ALA A 298 29.52 9.41 15.10
C ALA A 298 29.11 10.41 14.01
N VAL A 299 30.08 10.86 13.22
CA VAL A 299 29.89 11.83 12.14
C VAL A 299 30.64 11.36 10.90
N SER A 300 29.97 11.31 9.75
CA SER A 300 30.59 11.03 8.45
C SER A 300 30.08 11.97 7.36
N GLY A 301 30.88 12.17 6.30
CA GLY A 301 30.44 12.90 5.12
C GLY A 301 29.60 12.02 4.20
N VAL A 302 28.48 12.56 3.69
CA VAL A 302 27.55 11.80 2.83
C VAL A 302 28.11 11.60 1.42
N ALA A 303 28.87 12.57 0.90
CA ALA A 303 29.42 12.52 -0.45
C ALA A 303 30.83 11.92 -0.53
N ASP A 304 31.66 12.11 0.50
CA ASP A 304 33.04 11.57 0.55
C ASP A 304 33.17 10.25 1.33
N GLY A 305 32.13 9.84 2.08
CA GLY A 305 32.11 8.66 2.93
C GLY A 305 33.12 8.71 4.09
N GLN A 306 33.75 9.85 4.37
CA GLN A 306 34.83 9.96 5.36
C GLN A 306 34.25 10.00 6.77
N PRO A 307 34.70 9.12 7.69
CA PRO A 307 34.32 9.18 9.10
C PRO A 307 35.18 10.22 9.83
N TYR A 308 34.53 11.26 10.34
CA TYR A 308 35.14 12.38 11.08
C TYR A 308 35.12 12.15 12.60
N LYS A 309 34.09 11.45 13.12
CA LYS A 309 34.04 10.86 14.47
C LYS A 309 33.43 9.47 14.36
N ARG A 310 33.86 8.53 15.20
CA ARG A 310 33.29 7.18 15.27
C ARG A 310 32.66 6.90 16.64
N LEU A 311 31.83 5.86 16.74
CA LEU A 311 31.16 5.49 18.00
C LEU A 311 32.13 4.91 19.05
N GLU A 312 33.31 4.45 18.62
CA GLU A 312 34.39 3.97 19.50
C GLU A 312 35.19 5.13 20.12
N ASP A 313 35.04 6.36 19.61
CA ASP A 313 35.56 7.56 20.27
C ASP A 313 34.51 8.04 21.28
N GLU A 314 34.67 7.61 22.54
CA GLU A 314 33.72 7.86 23.64
C GLU A 314 33.68 9.32 24.13
N GLN A 315 34.35 10.27 23.45
CA GLN A 315 34.25 11.69 23.83
C GLN A 315 32.83 12.24 23.59
N PRO A 316 32.14 12.72 24.64
CA PRO A 316 30.79 13.29 24.53
C PRO A 316 30.78 14.71 23.97
N SER A 317 31.92 15.41 24.01
CA SER A 317 32.15 16.68 23.33
C SER A 317 33.17 16.50 22.21
N TRP A 318 32.89 17.05 21.04
CA TRP A 318 33.74 16.93 19.86
C TRP A 318 33.70 18.21 19.03
N SER A 319 34.84 18.58 18.42
CA SER A 319 34.90 19.70 17.49
C SER A 319 35.90 19.45 16.36
N ILE A 320 35.55 19.91 15.16
CA ILE A 320 36.37 19.82 13.96
C ILE A 320 36.16 21.06 13.08
N VAL A 321 37.14 21.40 12.23
CA VAL A 321 36.92 22.26 11.06
C VAL A 321 36.71 21.36 9.85
N LEU A 322 35.56 21.48 9.18
CA LEU A 322 35.17 20.58 8.10
C LEU A 322 35.97 20.87 6.82
N PRO A 323 36.50 19.84 6.12
CA PRO A 323 37.36 20.05 4.95
C PRO A 323 36.60 20.24 3.63
N THR A 324 35.31 19.93 3.60
CA THR A 324 34.50 19.80 2.37
C THR A 324 33.12 20.43 2.55
N THR A 325 32.52 20.91 1.45
CA THR A 325 31.13 21.41 1.46
C THR A 325 30.21 20.28 1.04
N GLN A 326 29.44 19.74 1.97
CA GLN A 326 28.53 18.62 1.73
C GLN A 326 27.44 18.53 2.80
N ASP A 327 26.57 17.53 2.66
CA ASP A 327 25.76 17.04 3.76
C ASP A 327 26.58 16.04 4.60
N TYR A 328 26.34 16.03 5.91
CA TYR A 328 27.01 15.21 6.91
C TYR A 328 25.99 14.36 7.66
N LEU A 329 26.28 13.06 7.78
CA LEU A 329 25.49 12.11 8.54
C LEU A 329 25.97 12.10 9.99
N LEU A 330 25.07 12.43 10.90
CA LEU A 330 25.22 12.27 12.34
C LEU A 330 24.46 11.01 12.76
N THR A 331 25.15 10.05 13.38
CA THR A 331 24.53 8.84 13.94
C THR A 331 24.68 8.86 15.45
N VAL A 332 23.56 8.78 16.18
CA VAL A 332 23.54 8.69 17.65
C VAL A 332 23.15 7.27 18.06
N ALA A 333 23.89 6.66 18.99
CA ALA A 333 23.69 5.27 19.38
C ALA A 333 24.15 5.02 20.83
N ALA A 334 23.67 3.93 21.41
CA ALA A 334 24.28 3.34 22.62
C ALA A 334 24.55 1.84 22.40
N PRO A 335 25.47 1.22 23.16
CA PRO A 335 25.73 -0.22 23.10
C PRO A 335 24.48 -1.07 23.30
N ALA A 336 24.40 -2.24 22.66
CA ALA A 336 23.22 -3.11 22.69
C ALA A 336 22.87 -3.69 24.08
N ASP A 337 23.78 -3.62 25.05
CA ASP A 337 23.56 -3.98 26.46
C ASP A 337 23.13 -2.80 27.35
N ALA A 338 23.12 -1.57 26.81
CA ALA A 338 22.70 -0.39 27.56
C ALA A 338 21.17 -0.36 27.70
N PRO A 339 20.64 0.17 28.82
CA PRO A 339 19.21 0.42 28.94
C PRO A 339 18.76 1.53 27.99
N THR A 340 17.47 1.55 27.70
CA THR A 340 16.79 2.72 27.13
C THR A 340 17.18 3.99 27.88
N THR A 341 17.57 5.05 27.16
CA THR A 341 18.21 6.24 27.74
C THR A 341 17.82 7.51 27.00
N GLY A 342 17.37 8.53 27.72
CA GLY A 342 17.27 9.88 27.17
C GLY A 342 18.66 10.38 26.77
N TYR A 343 18.69 11.21 25.72
CA TYR A 343 19.86 11.99 25.35
C TYR A 343 19.50 13.40 24.89
N ARG A 344 20.47 14.29 25.06
CA ARG A 344 20.48 15.65 24.53
C ARG A 344 21.78 15.85 23.76
N LEU A 345 21.69 16.17 22.47
CA LEU A 345 22.85 16.52 21.64
C LEU A 345 22.68 17.94 21.09
N THR A 346 23.57 18.84 21.48
CA THR A 346 23.65 20.19 20.90
C THR A 346 24.64 20.17 19.75
N LEU A 347 24.18 20.57 18.56
CA LEU A 347 24.99 20.78 17.36
C LEU A 347 25.12 22.28 17.11
N THR A 348 26.35 22.78 17.11
CA THR A 348 26.69 24.15 16.71
C THR A 348 27.57 24.12 15.46
N ILE A 349 27.27 24.96 14.48
CA ILE A 349 28.07 25.19 13.28
C ILE A 349 28.45 26.67 13.23
N GLU A 350 29.72 26.97 13.48
CA GLU A 350 30.20 28.36 13.46
C GLU A 350 30.06 28.94 12.03
N PRO A 351 29.70 30.24 11.89
CA PRO A 351 29.80 30.94 10.62
C PRO A 351 31.22 30.86 10.05
N LEU A 352 31.35 30.95 8.73
CA LEU A 352 32.65 31.20 8.11
C LEU A 352 33.18 32.56 8.57
N GLU A 353 34.43 32.60 9.02
CA GLU A 353 35.17 33.86 9.12
C GLU A 353 35.39 34.41 7.70
N GLU A 354 35.03 35.67 7.44
CA GLU A 354 35.18 36.36 6.14
C GLU A 354 36.64 36.70 5.78
#